data_AF-A0A2J6XFT5-F1
#
_entry.id   AF-A0A2J6XFT5-F1
#
_cell.length_a   1.000
_cell.length_b   1.000
_cell.length_c   1.000
_cell.angle_alpha   90.00
_cell.angle_beta   90.00
_cell.angle_gamma   90.00
#
_symmetry.space_group_name_H-M   'P 1'
#
loop_
_entity.id
_entity.type
_entity.pdbx_description
1 polymer ?
#
loop_
_entity_poly.entity_id
_entity_poly.type
_entity_poly.pdbx_seq_one_letter_code
_entity_poly.pdbx_strand_id
1 'polypeptide(L)'
;MGERERPKLPVRHLPALASVAGISWALVIGMVIGVDLARGPNLLSPLHLVFHGMALLTGIITFWPLERWLGLPGLTVEGGLGVWLLLTTIAIVPAPTGTLLDPPDMPVYALILFAVFLCVAVLIRPVIAVLSRRWLALKAWALDNRRVRREAYEVGLFAAATLALAALRILDPIKLIALAIILVLVEIILLSFIGVESTG
;
A
#
# COMPACT_ATOMS: atom_id res chain seq x y z
N MET A 1 2.23 -34.53 4.84
CA MET A 1 1.47 -33.49 5.56
C MET A 1 2.45 -32.74 6.44
N GLY A 2 3.02 -31.64 5.94
CA GLY A 2 3.96 -30.83 6.73
C GLY A 2 3.17 -29.86 7.60
N GLU A 3 3.35 -29.96 8.93
CA GLU A 3 2.98 -28.89 9.85
C GLU A 3 3.70 -27.62 9.39
N ARG A 4 2.99 -26.72 8.69
CA ARG A 4 3.48 -25.36 8.50
C ARG A 4 3.42 -24.70 9.87
N GLU A 5 4.58 -24.63 10.52
CA GLU A 5 4.82 -23.78 11.68
C GLU A 5 4.17 -22.41 11.44
N ARG A 6 3.06 -22.15 12.13
CA ARG A 6 2.51 -20.79 12.16
C ARG A 6 3.58 -19.94 12.85
N PRO A 7 4.09 -18.86 12.24
CA PRO A 7 5.00 -17.96 12.94
C PRO A 7 4.23 -17.35 14.12
N LYS A 8 4.47 -17.90 15.32
CA LYS A 8 3.96 -17.34 16.56
C LYS A 8 4.87 -16.16 16.92
N LEU A 9 4.60 -14.98 16.36
CA LEU A 9 5.04 -13.77 17.04
C LEU A 9 4.42 -13.81 18.44
N PRO A 10 5.22 -13.77 19.53
CA PRO A 10 4.65 -13.74 20.86
C PRO A 10 3.82 -12.46 20.95
N VAL A 11 2.51 -12.59 21.09
CA VAL A 11 1.54 -11.47 21.20
C VAL A 11 2.03 -10.38 22.18
N ARG A 12 2.82 -10.80 23.18
CA ARG A 12 3.54 -9.97 24.15
C ARG A 12 4.40 -8.85 23.54
N HIS A 13 5.00 -9.03 22.37
CA HIS A 13 5.88 -8.03 21.75
C HIS A 13 5.17 -7.10 20.76
N LEU A 14 3.91 -7.38 20.39
CA LEU A 14 3.13 -6.52 19.51
C LEU A 14 3.01 -5.07 20.01
N PRO A 15 2.71 -4.78 21.30
CA PRO A 15 2.62 -3.39 21.74
C PRO A 15 3.96 -2.66 21.65
N ALA A 16 5.06 -3.33 22.00
CA ALA A 16 6.40 -2.75 21.87
C ALA A 16 6.76 -2.45 20.40
N LEU A 17 6.47 -3.38 19.48
CA LEU A 17 6.68 -3.17 18.05
C LEU A 17 5.80 -2.04 17.50
N ALA A 18 4.56 -1.94 17.96
CA ALA A 18 3.66 -0.84 17.59
C ALA A 18 4.18 0.51 18.10
N SER A 19 4.71 0.58 19.33
CA SER A 19 5.35 1.79 19.86
C SER A 19 6.58 2.17 19.05
N VAL A 20 7.44 1.21 18.69
CA VAL A 20 8.62 1.47 17.84
C VAL A 20 8.20 1.96 16.46
N ALA A 21 7.18 1.35 15.85
CA ALA A 21 6.61 1.83 14.59
C ALA A 21 6.08 3.27 14.72
N GLY A 22 5.34 3.57 15.79
CA GLY A 22 4.80 4.90 16.07
C GLY A 22 5.89 5.96 16.24
N ILE A 23 6.97 5.64 16.95
CA ILE A 23 8.14 6.51 17.08
C ILE A 23 8.82 6.72 15.72
N SER A 24 9.00 5.65 14.94
CA SER A 24 9.57 5.73 13.59
C SER A 24 8.76 6.64 12.67
N TRP A 25 7.43 6.51 12.69
CA TRP A 25 6.52 7.38 11.96
C TRP A 25 6.61 8.84 12.43
N ALA A 26 6.62 9.08 13.74
CA ALA A 26 6.75 10.44 14.28
C ALA A 26 8.07 11.10 13.84
N LEU A 27 9.18 10.35 13.86
CA LEU A 27 10.48 10.86 13.42
C LEU A 27 10.49 11.16 11.92
N VAL A 28 10.03 10.24 11.06
CA VAL A 28 10.07 10.46 9.61
C VAL A 28 9.13 11.60 9.20
N ILE A 29 7.94 11.69 9.79
CA ILE A 29 7.03 12.82 9.58
C ILE A 29 7.65 14.12 10.07
N GLY A 30 8.33 14.09 11.23
CA GLY A 30 9.09 15.22 11.75
C GLY A 30 10.16 15.70 10.77
N MET A 31 10.86 14.78 10.09
CA MET A 31 11.81 15.15 9.03
C MET A 31 11.11 15.75 7.81
N VAL A 32 9.98 15.19 7.35
CA VAL A 32 9.22 15.72 6.21
C VAL A 32 8.78 17.17 6.46
N ILE A 33 8.33 17.49 7.67
CA ILE A 33 7.79 18.82 8.01
C ILE A 33 8.90 19.80 8.42
N GLY A 34 9.89 19.32 9.18
CA GLY A 34 10.89 20.18 9.83
C GLY A 34 12.17 20.40 9.04
N VAL A 35 12.41 19.64 7.97
CA VAL A 35 13.65 19.69 7.19
C VAL A 35 13.33 20.00 5.73
N ASP A 36 13.99 21.03 5.18
CA ASP A 36 13.90 21.38 3.76
C ASP A 36 14.72 20.39 2.90
N LEU A 37 14.16 19.19 2.71
CA LEU A 37 14.76 18.13 1.91
C LEU A 37 14.72 18.46 0.40
N ALA A 38 13.74 19.24 -0.05
CA ALA A 38 13.60 19.61 -1.47
C ALA A 38 14.78 20.47 -2.00
N ARG A 39 15.42 21.26 -1.14
CA ARG A 39 16.55 22.13 -1.52
C ARG A 39 17.94 21.53 -1.31
N GLY A 40 18.03 20.24 -0.99
CA GLY A 40 19.31 19.58 -0.79
C GLY A 40 20.19 19.58 -2.06
N PRO A 41 21.52 19.65 -1.93
CA PRO A 41 22.42 19.79 -3.08
C PRO A 41 22.44 18.56 -4.00
N ASN A 42 22.13 17.37 -3.50
CA ASN A 42 22.13 16.09 -4.22
C ASN A 42 21.20 15.06 -3.56
N LEU A 43 20.55 14.19 -4.35
CA LEU A 43 19.67 13.09 -3.86
C LEU A 43 20.39 12.06 -2.98
N LEU A 44 21.72 11.96 -3.09
CA LEU A 44 22.55 11.06 -2.29
C LEU A 44 23.31 11.78 -1.16
N SER A 45 22.86 12.98 -0.78
CA SER A 45 23.42 13.66 0.39
C SER A 45 23.23 12.80 1.65
N PRO A 46 24.11 12.89 2.66
CA PRO A 46 23.97 12.11 3.88
C PRO A 46 22.59 12.24 4.53
N LEU A 47 22.00 13.44 4.49
CA LEU A 47 20.67 13.70 5.02
C LEU A 47 19.56 12.98 4.24
N HIS A 48 19.64 12.97 2.90
CA HIS A 48 18.71 12.22 2.06
C HIS A 48 18.85 10.72 2.25
N LEU A 49 20.08 10.20 2.39
CA LEU A 49 20.31 8.78 2.66
C LEU A 49 19.70 8.36 4.00
N VAL A 50 19.87 9.19 5.04
CA VAL A 50 19.20 8.98 6.34
C VAL A 50 17.68 8.97 6.16
N PHE A 51 17.13 9.94 5.42
CA PHE A 51 15.70 10.01 5.16
C PHE A 51 15.18 8.78 4.39
N HIS A 52 15.83 8.38 3.30
CA HIS A 52 15.50 7.17 2.53
C HIS A 52 15.54 5.91 3.41
N GLY A 53 16.60 5.77 4.21
CA GLY A 53 16.76 4.65 5.14
C GLY A 53 15.64 4.63 6.18
N MET A 54 15.30 5.79 6.76
CA MET A 54 14.22 5.91 7.74
C MET A 54 12.84 5.64 7.15
N ALA A 55 12.55 6.15 5.95
CA ALA A 55 11.29 5.91 5.26
C ALA A 55 11.10 4.40 4.96
N LEU A 56 12.15 3.74 4.44
CA LEU A 56 12.12 2.30 4.19
C LEU A 56 11.98 1.50 5.49
N LEU A 57 12.77 1.83 6.51
CA LEU A 57 12.72 1.16 7.81
C LEU A 57 11.36 1.30 8.48
N THR A 58 10.74 2.48 8.37
CA THR A 58 9.38 2.73 8.90
C THR A 58 8.37 1.79 8.25
N GLY A 59 8.43 1.62 6.93
CA GLY A 59 7.59 0.65 6.23
C GLY A 59 7.86 -0.79 6.69
N ILE A 60 9.14 -1.19 6.79
CA ILE A 60 9.52 -2.54 7.25
C ILE A 60 8.99 -2.82 8.66
N ILE A 61 9.24 -1.94 9.62
CA ILE A 61 8.82 -2.13 11.02
C ILE A 61 7.28 -2.14 11.14
N THR A 62 6.57 -1.40 10.28
CA THR A 62 5.10 -1.40 10.24
C THR A 62 4.54 -2.71 9.71
N PHE A 63 5.07 -3.20 8.58
CA PHE A 63 4.44 -4.29 7.84
C PHE A 63 5.04 -5.68 8.10
N TRP A 64 6.30 -5.78 8.55
CA TRP A 64 6.93 -7.05 8.87
C TRP A 64 6.23 -7.84 9.98
N PRO A 65 5.83 -7.22 11.12
CA PRO A 65 5.07 -7.93 12.13
C PRO A 65 3.73 -8.44 11.60
N LEU A 66 3.06 -7.65 10.75
CA LEU A 66 1.78 -8.00 10.13
C LEU A 66 1.94 -9.14 9.11
N GLU A 67 2.98 -9.11 8.29
CA GLU A 67 3.30 -10.20 7.35
C GLU A 67 3.49 -11.52 8.09
N ARG A 68 4.26 -11.51 9.18
CA ARG A 68 4.52 -12.68 10.00
C ARG A 68 3.27 -13.17 10.73
N TRP A 69 2.50 -12.26 11.31
CA TRP A 69 1.30 -12.61 12.09
C TRP A 69 0.18 -13.15 11.20
N LEU A 70 -0.05 -12.53 10.04
CA LEU A 70 -1.12 -12.91 9.13
C LEU A 70 -0.67 -13.90 8.04
N GLY A 71 0.63 -14.17 7.90
CA GLY A 71 1.15 -15.05 6.85
C GLY A 71 0.88 -14.51 5.45
N LEU A 72 1.07 -13.20 5.24
CA LEU A 72 0.78 -12.48 4.00
C LEU A 72 2.08 -12.21 3.22
N PRO A 73 2.55 -13.14 2.37
CA PRO A 73 3.86 -13.03 1.74
C PRO A 73 3.95 -11.77 0.86
N GLY A 74 5.06 -11.05 1.02
CA GLY A 74 5.39 -9.86 0.24
C GLY A 74 4.77 -8.56 0.75
N LEU A 75 3.98 -8.59 1.82
CA LEU A 75 3.38 -7.39 2.43
C LEU A 75 4.45 -6.39 2.88
N THR A 76 5.54 -6.85 3.47
CA THR A 76 6.66 -6.00 3.94
C THR A 76 7.37 -5.33 2.78
N VAL A 77 7.58 -6.06 1.69
CA VAL A 77 8.28 -5.54 0.51
C VAL A 77 7.43 -4.47 -0.17
N GLU A 78 6.17 -4.78 -0.46
CA GLU A 78 5.24 -3.84 -1.08
C GLU A 78 4.99 -2.63 -0.18
N GLY A 79 4.85 -2.84 1.13
CA GLY A 79 4.62 -1.79 2.11
C GLY A 79 5.83 -0.90 2.33
N GLY A 80 7.01 -1.49 2.43
CA GLY A 80 8.29 -0.79 2.50
C GLY A 80 8.52 0.09 1.28
N LEU A 81 8.33 -0.49 0.08
CA LEU A 81 8.46 0.25 -1.18
C LEU A 81 7.40 1.35 -1.31
N GLY A 82 6.14 1.07 -0.97
CA GLY A 82 5.07 2.07 -1.03
C GLY A 82 5.31 3.25 -0.10
N VAL A 83 5.64 2.99 1.17
CA VAL A 83 5.93 4.04 2.16
C VAL A 83 7.18 4.82 1.78
N TRP A 84 8.25 4.13 1.39
CA TRP A 84 9.47 4.79 0.92
C TRP A 84 9.16 5.71 -0.26
N LEU A 85 8.52 5.19 -1.32
CA LEU A 85 8.22 5.95 -2.52
C LEU A 85 7.30 7.15 -2.22
N LEU A 86 6.28 6.97 -1.39
CA LEU A 86 5.35 8.03 -1.02
C LEU A 86 6.08 9.16 -0.27
N LEU A 87 6.83 8.81 0.79
CA LEU A 87 7.52 9.79 1.62
C LEU A 87 8.62 10.51 0.85
N THR A 88 9.37 9.81 0.00
CA THR A 88 10.41 10.45 -0.82
C THR A 88 9.84 11.37 -1.86
N THR A 89 8.72 10.99 -2.47
CA THR A 89 8.07 11.85 -3.46
C THR A 89 7.53 13.12 -2.79
N ILE A 90 6.86 13.01 -1.65
CA ILE A 90 6.30 14.17 -0.94
C ILE A 90 7.41 15.08 -0.38
N ALA A 91 8.50 14.51 0.12
CA ALA A 91 9.53 15.29 0.83
C ALA A 91 10.57 15.94 -0.09
N ILE A 92 10.88 15.31 -1.23
CA ILE A 92 12.02 15.70 -2.07
C ILE A 92 11.56 16.24 -3.42
N VAL A 93 10.51 15.67 -4.01
CA VAL A 93 10.05 16.05 -5.34
C VAL A 93 9.14 17.28 -5.23
N PRO A 94 9.38 18.35 -6.01
CA PRO A 94 8.53 19.53 -5.98
C PRO A 94 7.10 19.16 -6.37
N ALA A 95 6.13 19.80 -5.71
CA ALA A 95 4.73 19.58 -5.99
C ALA A 95 4.41 19.95 -7.45
N PRO A 96 3.65 19.10 -8.18
CA PRO A 96 3.26 19.41 -9.55
C PRO A 96 2.33 20.63 -9.56
N THR A 97 2.43 21.44 -10.61
CA THR A 97 1.68 22.70 -10.75
C THR A 97 0.60 22.63 -11.82
N GLY A 98 0.80 21.75 -12.80
CA GLY A 98 -0.13 21.49 -13.89
C GLY A 98 -1.17 20.43 -13.56
N THR A 99 -1.42 19.58 -14.54
CA THR A 99 -2.33 18.45 -14.56
C THR A 99 -1.58 17.18 -14.91
N LEU A 100 -2.22 16.02 -14.71
CA LEU A 100 -1.61 14.71 -14.98
C LEU A 100 -0.96 14.57 -16.37
N LEU A 101 -1.52 15.23 -17.39
CA LEU A 101 -1.07 15.11 -18.78
C LEU A 101 -0.04 16.16 -19.18
N ASP A 102 0.32 17.08 -18.29
CA ASP A 102 1.37 18.04 -18.56
C ASP A 102 2.73 17.32 -18.54
N PRO A 103 3.49 17.31 -19.66
CA PRO A 103 4.71 16.53 -19.78
C PRO A 103 5.75 16.70 -18.65
N PRO A 104 6.00 17.90 -18.10
CA PRO A 104 6.98 18.04 -17.01
C PRO A 104 6.49 17.42 -15.69
N ASP A 105 5.19 17.40 -15.44
CA ASP A 105 4.60 16.98 -14.16
C ASP A 105 4.11 15.52 -14.18
N MET A 106 3.87 14.96 -15.37
CA MET A 106 3.44 13.58 -15.58
C MET A 106 4.28 12.53 -14.80
N PRO A 107 5.62 12.59 -14.77
CA PRO A 107 6.42 11.63 -13.99
C PRO A 107 6.17 11.71 -12.49
N VAL A 108 5.95 12.93 -11.95
CA VAL A 108 5.68 13.14 -10.53
C VAL A 108 4.34 12.52 -10.17
N TYR A 109 3.31 12.75 -10.99
CA TYR A 109 2.03 12.09 -10.80
C TYR A 109 2.13 10.57 -10.91
N ALA A 110 2.89 10.03 -11.86
CA ALA A 110 3.08 8.58 -11.98
C ALA A 110 3.70 7.98 -10.70
N LEU A 111 4.70 8.64 -10.11
CA LEU A 111 5.30 8.25 -8.83
C LEU A 111 4.26 8.28 -7.70
N ILE A 112 3.50 9.37 -7.56
CA ILE A 112 2.47 9.51 -6.51
C ILE A 112 1.38 8.45 -6.68
N LEU A 113 0.88 8.25 -7.91
CA LEU A 113 -0.17 7.26 -8.21
C LEU A 113 0.29 5.84 -7.86
N PHE A 114 1.52 5.48 -8.24
CA PHE A 114 2.09 4.18 -7.91
C PHE A 114 2.34 4.01 -6.41
N ALA A 115 2.82 5.05 -5.73
CA ALA A 115 3.02 5.05 -4.28
C ALA A 115 1.69 4.88 -3.52
N VAL A 116 0.65 5.62 -3.93
CA VAL A 116 -0.69 5.52 -3.34
C VAL A 116 -1.30 4.15 -3.59
N PHE A 117 -1.17 3.61 -4.82
CA PHE A 117 -1.59 2.25 -5.14
C PHE A 117 -0.98 1.22 -4.16
N LEU A 118 0.35 1.24 -3.98
CA LEU A 118 1.04 0.32 -3.09
C LEU A 118 0.65 0.52 -1.63
N CYS A 119 0.64 1.75 -1.14
CA CYS A 119 0.29 2.07 0.24
C CYS A 119 -1.13 1.62 0.58
N VAL A 120 -2.11 1.95 -0.25
CA VAL A 120 -3.52 1.57 -0.01
C VAL A 120 -3.68 0.06 -0.09
N ALA A 121 -3.09 -0.60 -1.09
CA ALA A 121 -3.15 -2.05 -1.20
C ALA A 121 -2.60 -2.73 0.07
N VAL A 122 -1.43 -2.32 0.53
CA VAL A 122 -0.79 -2.93 1.71
C VAL A 122 -1.56 -2.62 3.00
N LEU A 123 -2.16 -1.44 3.14
CA LEU A 123 -3.01 -1.11 4.28
C LEU A 123 -4.30 -1.94 4.35
N ILE A 124 -4.91 -2.20 3.20
CA ILE A 124 -6.19 -2.92 3.10
C ILE A 124 -6.00 -4.43 3.20
N ARG A 125 -4.87 -4.98 2.75
CA ARG A 125 -4.62 -6.42 2.71
C ARG A 125 -4.78 -7.13 4.08
N PRO A 126 -4.26 -6.60 5.21
CA PRO A 126 -4.55 -7.14 6.54
C PRO A 126 -6.04 -7.13 6.90
N VAL A 127 -6.76 -6.07 6.52
CA VAL A 127 -8.19 -5.92 6.81
C VAL A 127 -8.99 -7.01 6.09
N ILE A 128 -8.73 -7.19 4.78
CA ILE A 128 -9.35 -8.26 3.98
C ILE A 128 -8.99 -9.64 4.53
N ALA A 129 -7.73 -9.87 4.92
CA ALA A 129 -7.30 -11.14 5.50
C ALA A 129 -8.03 -11.48 6.81
N VAL A 130 -8.25 -10.49 7.68
CA VAL A 130 -8.97 -10.68 8.95
C VAL A 130 -10.47 -10.88 8.69
N LEU A 131 -11.08 -10.08 7.83
CA LEU A 131 -12.51 -10.18 7.49
C LEU A 131 -12.84 -11.52 6.82
N SER A 132 -12.05 -11.93 5.83
CA SER A 132 -12.21 -13.22 5.15
C SER A 132 -12.11 -14.39 6.14
N ARG A 133 -11.15 -14.39 7.06
CA ARG A 133 -11.03 -15.42 8.10
C ARG A 133 -12.21 -15.44 9.07
N ARG A 134 -12.73 -14.27 9.44
CA ARG A 134 -13.85 -14.15 10.37
C ARG A 134 -15.17 -14.60 9.75
N TRP A 135 -15.41 -14.27 8.47
CA TRP A 135 -16.71 -14.50 7.81
C TRP A 135 -16.75 -15.80 7.01
N LEU A 136 -15.61 -16.29 6.52
CA LEU A 136 -15.51 -17.54 5.74
C LEU A 136 -14.91 -18.69 6.57
N ALA A 137 -15.02 -18.65 7.91
CA ALA A 137 -14.39 -19.58 8.84
C ALA A 137 -14.63 -21.08 8.55
N LEU A 138 -15.60 -21.42 7.70
CA LEU A 138 -15.97 -22.78 7.31
C LEU A 138 -15.50 -23.23 5.91
N LYS A 139 -14.84 -22.37 5.11
CA LYS A 139 -14.40 -22.70 3.75
C LYS A 139 -12.88 -22.64 3.61
N ALA A 140 -12.30 -23.64 2.93
CA ALA A 140 -10.86 -23.71 2.56
C ALA A 140 -10.32 -22.42 1.90
N TRP A 141 -11.22 -21.61 1.36
CA TRP A 141 -11.02 -20.30 0.73
C TRP A 141 -10.56 -19.19 1.69
N ALA A 142 -10.75 -19.33 3.01
CA ALA A 142 -10.36 -18.31 4.00
C ALA A 142 -8.84 -18.11 4.16
N LEU A 143 -8.03 -18.98 3.55
CA LEU A 143 -6.57 -18.92 3.57
C LEU A 143 -5.95 -18.61 2.20
N ASP A 144 -6.76 -18.27 1.19
CA ASP A 144 -6.26 -17.93 -0.14
C ASP A 144 -5.63 -16.53 -0.16
N ASN A 145 -4.32 -16.48 0.09
CA ASN A 145 -3.52 -15.26 0.03
C ASN A 145 -3.47 -14.61 -1.36
N ARG A 146 -3.70 -15.37 -2.44
CA ARG A 146 -3.71 -14.82 -3.81
C ARG A 146 -4.95 -13.98 -4.02
N ARG A 147 -6.12 -14.48 -3.58
CA ARG A 147 -7.38 -13.72 -3.59
C ARG A 147 -7.29 -12.45 -2.74
N VAL A 148 -6.79 -12.56 -1.50
CA VAL A 148 -6.61 -11.41 -0.61
C VAL A 148 -5.70 -10.34 -1.22
N ARG A 149 -4.61 -10.74 -1.90
CA ARG A 149 -3.72 -9.82 -2.61
C ARG A 149 -4.42 -9.12 -3.76
N ARG A 150 -5.21 -9.85 -4.56
CA ARG A 150 -5.93 -9.31 -5.72
C ARG A 150 -6.95 -8.27 -5.28
N GLU A 151 -7.81 -8.60 -4.31
CA GLU A 151 -8.83 -7.68 -3.80
C GLU A 151 -8.17 -6.41 -3.20
N ALA A 152 -7.03 -6.57 -2.52
CA ALA A 152 -6.27 -5.42 -2.02
C ALA A 152 -5.73 -4.53 -3.16
N TYR A 153 -5.28 -5.11 -4.27
CA TYR A 153 -4.87 -4.35 -5.46
C TYR A 153 -6.02 -3.66 -6.17
N GLU A 154 -7.23 -4.23 -6.17
CA GLU A 154 -8.41 -3.55 -6.70
C GLU A 154 -8.73 -2.29 -5.88
N VAL A 155 -8.64 -2.36 -4.55
CA VAL A 155 -8.82 -1.19 -3.69
C VAL A 155 -7.68 -0.17 -3.86
N GLY A 156 -6.43 -0.63 -3.99
CA GLY A 156 -5.30 0.25 -4.31
C GLY A 156 -5.49 0.94 -5.67
N LEU A 157 -5.96 0.21 -6.67
CA LEU A 157 -6.22 0.72 -8.01
C LEU A 157 -7.38 1.73 -8.00
N PHE A 158 -8.42 1.48 -7.20
CA PHE A 158 -9.51 2.45 -6.99
C PHE A 158 -8.98 3.78 -6.47
N ALA A 159 -8.15 3.74 -5.43
CA ALA A 159 -7.58 4.95 -4.84
C ALA A 159 -6.66 5.70 -5.82
N ALA A 160 -5.78 4.98 -6.53
CA ALA A 160 -4.92 5.57 -7.54
C ALA A 160 -5.72 6.16 -8.71
N ALA A 161 -6.71 5.45 -9.24
CA ALA A 161 -7.56 5.94 -10.32
C ALA A 161 -8.39 7.17 -9.89
N THR A 162 -8.90 7.18 -8.65
CA THR A 162 -9.59 8.35 -8.09
C THR A 162 -8.64 9.56 -8.03
N LEU A 163 -7.41 9.33 -7.58
CA LEU A 163 -6.38 10.38 -7.56
C LEU A 163 -5.98 10.84 -8.97
N ALA A 164 -5.93 9.93 -9.95
CA ALA A 164 -5.65 10.27 -11.34
C ALA A 164 -6.76 11.16 -11.93
N LEU A 165 -8.04 10.84 -11.67
CA LEU A 165 -9.16 11.69 -12.05
C LEU A 165 -9.10 13.07 -11.37
N ALA A 166 -8.66 13.12 -10.11
CA ALA A 166 -8.45 14.38 -9.40
C ALA A 166 -7.30 15.19 -10.02
N ALA A 167 -6.18 14.54 -10.36
CA ALA A 167 -5.01 15.15 -11.00
C ALA A 167 -5.31 15.65 -12.42
N LEU A 168 -6.26 15.02 -13.11
CA LEU A 168 -6.83 15.49 -14.37
C LEU A 168 -7.85 16.64 -14.19
N ARG A 169 -8.20 16.99 -12.96
CA ARG A 169 -9.24 17.99 -12.62
C ARG A 169 -10.62 17.66 -13.19
N ILE A 170 -10.89 16.38 -13.42
CA ILE A 170 -12.18 15.89 -13.95
C ILE A 170 -12.97 15.09 -12.91
N LEU A 171 -12.47 14.93 -11.69
CA LEU A 171 -13.15 14.17 -10.65
C LEU A 171 -14.51 14.81 -10.33
N ASP A 172 -15.57 14.02 -10.54
CA ASP A 172 -16.96 14.37 -10.27
C ASP A 172 -17.58 13.15 -9.58
N PRO A 173 -18.51 13.33 -8.60
CA PRO A 173 -19.27 12.24 -7.99
C PRO A 173 -19.76 11.16 -8.97
N ILE A 174 -20.24 11.55 -10.15
CA ILE A 174 -20.73 10.59 -11.16
C ILE A 174 -19.59 9.67 -11.65
N LYS A 175 -18.41 10.25 -11.94
CA LYS A 175 -17.24 9.48 -12.40
C LYS A 175 -16.68 8.59 -11.30
N LEU A 176 -16.75 9.03 -10.05
CA LEU A 176 -16.34 8.24 -8.89
C LEU A 176 -17.25 7.02 -8.69
N ILE A 177 -18.57 7.20 -8.80
CA ILE A 177 -19.53 6.09 -8.76
C ILE A 177 -19.29 5.13 -9.93
N ALA A 178 -19.11 5.65 -11.15
CA ALA A 178 -18.84 4.83 -12.32
C ALA A 178 -17.56 3.98 -12.14
N LEU A 179 -16.48 4.58 -11.61
CA LEU A 179 -15.24 3.86 -11.31
C LEU A 179 -15.46 2.73 -10.28
N ALA A 180 -16.24 2.99 -9.23
CA ALA A 180 -16.58 1.97 -8.24
C ALA A 180 -17.37 0.81 -8.87
N ILE A 181 -18.35 1.11 -9.73
CA ILE A 181 -19.13 0.11 -10.45
C ILE A 181 -18.23 -0.73 -11.36
N ILE A 182 -17.32 -0.11 -12.11
CA ILE A 182 -16.39 -0.83 -13.00
C ILE A 182 -15.57 -1.84 -12.21
N LEU A 183 -15.03 -1.46 -11.05
CA LEU A 183 -14.24 -2.40 -10.23
C LEU A 183 -15.09 -3.54 -9.66
N VAL A 184 -16.32 -3.25 -9.22
CA VAL A 184 -17.25 -4.30 -8.77
C VAL A 184 -17.55 -5.28 -9.91
N LEU A 185 -17.78 -4.79 -11.13
CA LEU A 185 -18.00 -5.64 -12.30
C LEU A 185 -16.77 -6.48 -12.64
N VAL A 186 -15.57 -5.89 -12.58
CA VAL A 186 -14.31 -6.62 -12.78
C VAL A 186 -14.19 -7.76 -11.76
N GLU A 187 -14.47 -7.51 -10.48
CA GLU A 187 -14.41 -8.55 -9.45
C GLU A 187 -15.47 -9.64 -9.68
N ILE A 188 -16.70 -9.28 -10.07
CA ILE A 188 -17.75 -10.26 -10.42
C ILE A 188 -17.31 -11.15 -11.58
N ILE A 189 -16.71 -10.56 -12.62
CA ILE A 189 -16.20 -11.30 -13.78
C ILE A 189 -15.06 -12.23 -13.36
N LEU A 190 -14.14 -11.77 -12.51
CA LEU A 190 -13.04 -12.60 -12.01
C LEU A 190 -13.53 -13.76 -11.14
N LEU A 191 -14.57 -13.54 -10.33
CA LEU A 191 -15.20 -14.59 -9.55
C LEU A 191 -15.95 -15.60 -10.41
N SER A 192 -16.54 -15.19 -11.54
CA SER A 192 -17.24 -16.11 -12.45
C SER A 192 -16.29 -17.09 -13.15
N PHE A 193 -15.07 -16.66 -13.48
CA PHE A 193 -14.06 -17.55 -14.09
C PHE A 193 -13.56 -18.65 -13.14
N ILE A 194 -13.51 -18.39 -11.84
CA ILE A 194 -13.01 -19.34 -10.84
C ILE A 194 -13.97 -20.55 -10.68
N GLY A 195 -15.26 -20.38 -10.98
CA GLY A 195 -16.25 -21.46 -10.93
C GLY A 195 -16.11 -22.51 -12.05
N VAL A 196 -15.35 -22.21 -13.11
CA VAL A 196 -15.21 -23.07 -14.30
C VAL A 196 -14.04 -24.06 -14.16
N GLU A 197 -13.01 -23.72 -13.37
CA GLU A 197 -11.81 -24.55 -13.20
C GLU A 197 -12.00 -25.74 -12.24
N SER A 198 -13.05 -25.77 -11.42
CA SER A 198 -13.29 -26.88 -10.47
C SER A 198 -14.08 -28.06 -11.04
N THR A 199 -14.42 -28.04 -12.32
CA THR A 199 -15.19 -29.09 -13.01
C THR A 199 -14.42 -29.76 -14.16
N GLY A 200 -13.11 -29.53 -14.25
CA GLY A 200 -12.21 -30.18 -15.21
C GLY A 200 -11.32 -31.24 -14.56
#